data_AF-A0A354GQ84-F1
#
_entry.id   AF-A0A354GQ84-F1
#
_cell.length_a   1.000
_cell.length_b   1.000
_cell.length_c   1.000
_cell.angle_alpha   90.00
_cell.angle_beta   90.00
_cell.angle_gamma   90.00
#
_symmetry.space_group_name_H-M   'P 1'
#
loop_
_entity.id
_entity.type
_entity.pdbx_description
1 polymer ?
#
loop_
_entity_poly.entity_id
_entity_poly.type
_entity_poly.pdbx_seq_one_letter_code
_entity_poly.pdbx_strand_id
1 'polypeptide(L)'
;MPLLPSEPFVHPAELLAPDPDAVAFAPAPIHQWWVLHTKPRAEKALARRLLGRDVGFFLPQYHKQWLSRGRLLSSHLPLFPGYLFLYADGPARLIALETNLVANCLPVPDQRQI
;
A
#
# COMPACT_ATOMS: atom_id res chain seq x y z
N MET A 1 -23.04 10.52 -4.86
CA MET A 1 -21.71 9.98 -4.52
C MET A 1 -20.67 10.98 -4.98
N PRO A 2 -20.10 11.80 -4.09
CA PRO A 2 -18.99 12.67 -4.45
C PRO A 2 -17.81 11.80 -4.91
N LEU A 3 -17.11 12.24 -5.95
CA LEU A 3 -15.85 11.63 -6.36
C LEU A 3 -14.84 11.94 -5.25
N LEU A 4 -14.39 10.93 -4.50
CA LEU A 4 -13.30 11.14 -3.55
C LEU A 4 -12.03 11.56 -4.34
N PRO A 5 -11.21 12.46 -3.79
CA PRO A 5 -9.92 12.81 -4.38
C PRO A 5 -9.06 11.55 -4.53
N SER A 6 -8.10 11.59 -5.46
CA SER A 6 -7.10 10.53 -5.61
C SER A 6 -6.37 10.32 -4.28
N GLU A 7 -6.56 9.16 -3.67
CA GLU A 7 -5.84 8.78 -2.45
C GLU A 7 -4.39 8.39 -2.83
N PRO A 8 -3.40 8.71 -1.98
CA PRO A 8 -2.02 8.30 -2.21
C PRO A 8 -1.96 6.77 -2.28
N PHE A 9 -1.35 6.28 -3.35
CA PHE A 9 -1.18 4.86 -3.62
C PHE A 9 0.19 4.34 -3.18
N VAL A 10 1.07 5.24 -2.73
CA VAL A 10 2.41 4.93 -2.23
C VAL A 10 2.73 5.90 -1.09
N HIS A 11 3.33 5.40 -0.03
CA HIS A 11 3.84 6.19 1.10
C HIS A 11 5.08 5.52 1.69
N PRO A 12 6.17 6.25 1.98
CA PRO A 12 6.45 7.60 1.49
C PRO A 12 6.50 7.65 -0.06
N ALA A 13 6.36 8.82 -0.66
CA ALA A 13 6.33 8.94 -2.13
C ALA A 13 7.60 8.39 -2.83
N GLU A 14 8.72 8.40 -2.10
CA GLU A 14 10.02 7.92 -2.54
C GLU A 14 10.23 6.41 -2.29
N LEU A 15 9.23 5.69 -1.76
CA LEU A 15 9.36 4.28 -1.40
C LEU A 15 9.79 3.38 -2.57
N LEU A 16 9.40 3.74 -3.79
CA LEU A 16 9.73 3.02 -5.02
C LEU A 16 10.86 3.68 -5.83
N ALA A 17 11.41 4.79 -5.34
CA ALA A 17 12.54 5.40 -6.00
C ALA A 17 13.76 4.47 -5.89
N PRO A 18 14.49 4.23 -7.00
CA PRO A 18 15.74 3.50 -6.91
C PRO A 18 16.69 4.33 -6.04
N ASP A 19 17.14 3.75 -4.93
CA ASP A 19 18.08 4.41 -4.03
C ASP A 19 19.45 4.50 -4.72
N PRO A 20 19.94 5.70 -5.13
CA PRO A 20 21.23 5.83 -5.77
C PRO A 20 22.39 5.62 -4.78
N ASP A 21 22.10 5.75 -3.48
CA ASP A 21 23.05 5.67 -2.38
C ASP A 21 22.52 4.73 -1.28
N ALA A 22 22.31 3.45 -1.62
CA ALA A 22 22.10 2.37 -0.66
C ALA A 22 23.35 2.08 0.20
N VAL A 23 24.00 3.14 0.68
CA VAL A 23 25.10 3.19 1.62
C VAL A 23 24.75 4.26 2.66
N ALA A 24 24.01 3.87 3.69
CA ALA A 24 23.88 4.69 4.90
C ALA A 24 24.16 3.86 6.15
N PHE A 25 25.32 4.14 6.71
CA PHE A 25 25.82 3.67 8.00
C PHE A 25 24.88 4.14 9.13
N ALA A 26 23.95 3.30 9.55
CA ALA A 26 23.31 3.37 10.87
C ALA A 26 22.65 2.01 11.18
N PRO A 27 22.54 1.58 12.45
CA PRO A 27 21.69 0.44 12.82
C PRO A 27 20.22 0.88 12.74
N ALA A 28 19.74 1.19 11.53
CA ALA A 28 18.33 1.39 11.28
C ALA A 28 17.62 0.03 11.38
N PRO A 29 16.39 -0.04 11.91
CA PRO A 29 15.62 -1.27 11.89
C PRO A 29 15.50 -1.77 10.45
N ILE A 30 15.75 -3.08 10.26
CA ILE A 30 15.71 -3.72 8.95
C ILE A 30 14.25 -3.71 8.48
N HIS A 31 13.91 -2.74 7.63
CA HIS A 31 12.62 -2.69 6.96
C HIS A 31 12.57 -3.78 5.90
N GLN A 32 11.43 -4.46 5.81
CA GLN A 32 11.22 -5.55 4.88
C GLN A 32 9.90 -5.37 4.15
N TRP A 33 9.86 -5.85 2.92
CA TRP A 33 8.63 -5.98 2.15
C TRP A 33 7.82 -7.16 2.66
N TRP A 34 6.53 -6.90 2.84
CA TRP A 34 5.50 -7.87 3.16
C TRP A 34 4.33 -7.69 2.20
N VAL A 35 3.66 -8.79 1.88
CA VAL A 35 2.43 -8.75 1.10
C VAL A 35 1.26 -8.96 2.04
N LEU A 36 0.44 -7.93 2.23
CA LEU A 36 -0.78 -7.99 3.01
C LEU A 36 -1.95 -8.40 2.13
N HIS A 37 -2.53 -9.55 2.42
CA HIS A 37 -3.84 -9.91 1.92
C HIS A 37 -4.89 -9.23 2.80
N THR A 38 -5.65 -8.31 2.22
CA THR A 38 -6.68 -7.51 2.87
C THR A 38 -8.03 -8.20 2.83
N LYS A 39 -8.94 -7.79 3.72
CA LYS A 39 -10.35 -8.18 3.65
C LYS A 39 -10.99 -7.63 2.37
N PRO A 40 -12.07 -8.25 1.86
CA PRO A 40 -12.72 -7.81 0.63
C PRO A 40 -13.07 -6.31 0.65
N ARG A 41 -12.61 -5.56 -0.36
CA ARG A 41 -12.87 -4.13 -0.55
C ARG A 41 -12.29 -3.22 0.55
N ALA A 42 -11.36 -3.72 1.35
CA ALA A 42 -10.73 -2.97 2.45
C ALA A 42 -9.36 -2.37 2.10
N GLU A 43 -8.88 -2.51 0.86
CA GLU A 43 -7.54 -2.09 0.41
C GLU A 43 -7.30 -0.60 0.69
N LYS A 44 -8.22 0.26 0.21
CA LYS A 44 -8.14 1.71 0.41
C LYS A 44 -8.32 2.11 1.87
N ALA A 45 -9.16 1.38 2.60
CA ALA A 45 -9.34 1.63 4.03
C ALA A 45 -8.06 1.30 4.82
N LEU A 46 -7.37 0.23 4.46
CA LEU A 46 -6.08 -0.13 5.02
C LEU A 46 -5.02 0.92 4.67
N ALA A 47 -4.90 1.29 3.40
CA ALA A 47 -3.99 2.35 2.95
C ALA A 47 -4.16 3.66 3.74
N ARG A 48 -5.40 4.11 3.95
CA ARG A 48 -5.67 5.31 4.79
C ARG A 48 -5.22 5.15 6.24
N ARG A 49 -5.41 3.96 6.83
CA ARG A 49 -4.97 3.69 8.21
C ARG A 49 -3.45 3.64 8.33
N LEU A 50 -2.79 3.07 7.34
CA LEU A 50 -1.32 3.03 7.28
C LEU A 50 -0.75 4.43 7.08
N LEU A 51 -1.35 5.22 6.18
CA LEU A 51 -0.98 6.63 5.97
C LEU A 51 -1.10 7.45 7.26
N GLY A 52 -2.22 7.31 7.99
CA GLY A 52 -2.42 8.01 9.26
C GLY A 52 -1.49 7.57 10.40
N ARG A 53 -0.77 6.46 10.23
CA ARG A 53 0.22 5.93 11.18
C ARG A 53 1.66 6.01 10.65
N ASP A 54 1.86 6.71 9.54
CA ASP A 54 3.16 6.88 8.88
C ASP A 54 3.87 5.56 8.53
N VAL A 55 3.08 4.54 8.18
CA VAL A 55 3.61 3.21 7.81
C VAL A 55 3.80 3.12 6.30
N GLY A 56 4.97 2.67 5.88
CA GLY A 56 5.32 2.50 4.48
C GLY A 56 4.42 1.50 3.75
N PHE A 57 3.78 1.90 2.67
CA PHE A 57 2.95 1.02 1.86
C PHE A 57 2.95 1.37 0.37
N PHE A 58 2.60 0.37 -0.43
CA PHE A 58 2.34 0.50 -1.84
C PHE A 58 1.07 -0.27 -2.22
N LEU A 59 0.12 0.45 -2.81
CA LEU A 59 -1.16 -0.06 -3.31
C LEU A 59 -1.28 0.30 -4.80
N PRO A 60 -0.76 -0.54 -5.71
CA PRO A 60 -0.84 -0.27 -7.14
C PRO A 60 -2.29 -0.17 -7.58
N GLN A 61 -2.62 0.93 -8.26
CA GLN A 61 -3.97 1.24 -8.73
C GLN A 61 -3.95 1.70 -10.19
N TYR A 62 -5.01 1.40 -10.93
CA TYR A 62 -5.23 1.92 -12.28
C TYR A 62 -6.50 2.76 -12.33
N HIS A 63 -6.50 3.74 -13.23
CA HIS A 63 -7.66 4.59 -13.48
C HIS A 63 -8.59 3.95 -14.50
N LYS A 64 -9.86 3.79 -14.15
CA LYS A 64 -10.91 3.28 -15.03
C LYS A 64 -11.99 4.33 -15.21
N GLN A 65 -12.33 4.63 -16.47
CA GLN A 65 -13.44 5.50 -16.83
C GLN A 65 -14.52 4.70 -17.56
N TRP A 66 -15.78 5.03 -17.32
CA TRP A 66 -16.90 4.46 -18.05
C TRP A 66 -18.09 5.41 -18.06
N LEU A 67 -18.98 5.22 -19.03
CA LEU A 67 -20.24 5.94 -19.12
C LEU A 67 -21.34 5.16 -18.39
N SER A 68 -22.07 5.82 -17.50
CA SER A 68 -23.29 5.28 -16.91
C SER A 68 -24.38 6.34 -16.89
N ARG A 69 -25.54 6.01 -17.47
CA ARG A 69 -26.72 6.89 -17.53
C ARG A 69 -26.38 8.31 -18.04
N GLY A 70 -25.56 8.39 -19.09
CA GLY A 70 -25.15 9.65 -19.71
C GLY A 70 -24.12 10.47 -18.92
N ARG A 71 -23.58 9.93 -17.82
CA ARG A 71 -22.53 10.56 -17.01
C ARG A 71 -21.22 9.79 -17.17
N LEU A 72 -20.12 10.51 -17.32
CA LEU A 72 -18.78 9.93 -17.29
C LEU A 72 -18.38 9.73 -15.82
N LEU A 73 -18.13 8.49 -15.42
CA LEU A 73 -17.62 8.14 -14.10
C LEU A 73 -16.17 7.69 -14.20
N SER A 74 -15.39 8.01 -13.18
CA SER A 74 -14.02 7.56 -12.99
C SER A 74 -13.87 6.85 -11.64
N SER A 75 -13.00 5.83 -11.60
CA SER A 75 -12.62 5.14 -10.38
C SER A 75 -11.16 4.70 -10.45
N HIS A 76 -10.47 4.76 -9.32
CA HIS A 76 -9.18 4.10 -9.13
C HIS A 76 -9.42 2.71 -8.56
N LEU A 77 -9.01 1.67 -9.28
CA LEU A 77 -9.18 0.28 -8.89
C LEU A 77 -7.81 -0.33 -8.57
N PRO A 78 -7.71 -1.22 -7.56
CA PRO A 78 -6.46 -1.91 -7.27
C PRO A 78 -6.07 -2.80 -8.46
N LEU A 79 -4.79 -2.76 -8.81
CA LEU A 79 -4.21 -3.63 -9.84
C LEU A 79 -4.21 -5.09 -9.38
N PHE A 80 -3.96 -5.31 -8.09
CA PHE A 80 -4.05 -6.60 -7.41
C PHE A 80 -5.14 -6.53 -6.34
N PRO A 81 -6.40 -6.85 -6.69
CA PRO A 81 -7.50 -6.83 -5.74
C PRO A 81 -7.21 -7.72 -4.54
N GLY A 82 -7.52 -7.23 -3.34
CA GLY A 82 -7.23 -7.92 -2.09
C GLY A 82 -5.79 -7.81 -1.62
N TYR A 83 -4.85 -7.24 -2.37
CA TYR A 83 -3.44 -7.15 -1.95
C TYR A 83 -2.96 -5.72 -1.74
N LEU A 84 -2.10 -5.54 -0.75
CA LEU A 84 -1.37 -4.32 -0.45
C LEU A 84 0.06 -4.68 -0.06
N PHE A 85 1.04 -3.97 -0.61
CA PHE A 85 2.45 -4.17 -0.28
C PHE A 85 2.81 -3.24 0.88
N LEU A 86 3.45 -3.80 1.89
CA LEU A 86 3.85 -3.11 3.10
C LEU A 86 5.38 -3.08 3.15
N TYR A 87 5.96 -1.92 3.42
CA TYR A 87 7.37 -1.78 3.70
C TYR A 87 7.52 -1.27 5.13
N ALA A 88 7.87 -2.19 6.03
CA ALA A 88 7.78 -1.96 7.46
C ALA A 88 8.79 -2.80 8.22
N ASP A 89 9.15 -2.34 9.42
CA ASP A 89 9.84 -3.13 10.41
C ASP A 89 8.84 -4.01 11.22
N GLY A 90 9.36 -4.80 12.17
CA GLY A 90 8.55 -5.65 13.04
C GLY A 90 7.39 -4.93 13.74
N PRO A 91 7.60 -3.82 14.46
CA PRO A 91 6.52 -3.09 15.12
C PRO A 91 5.54 -2.42 14.16
N ALA A 92 6.00 -1.82 13.05
CA ALA A 92 5.09 -1.24 12.05
C ALA A 92 4.24 -2.30 11.34
N ARG A 93 4.74 -3.53 11.20
CA ARG A 93 3.93 -4.67 10.76
C ARG A 93 2.81 -5.00 11.75
N LEU A 94 3.05 -4.95 13.06
CA LEU A 94 2.01 -5.18 14.07
C LEU A 94 0.91 -4.13 13.97
N ILE A 95 1.28 -2.86 13.77
CA ILE A 95 0.35 -1.76 13.50
C ILE A 95 -0.58 -2.09 12.32
N ALA A 96 -0.05 -2.65 11.23
CA ALA A 96 -0.86 -3.04 10.08
C ALA A 96 -1.87 -4.15 10.44
N LEU A 97 -1.47 -5.12 11.26
CA LEU A 97 -2.33 -6.22 11.70
C LEU A 97 -3.44 -5.76 12.67
N GLU A 98 -3.12 -4.84 13.59
CA GLU A 98 -4.08 -4.23 14.52
C GLU A 98 -5.25 -3.52 13.84
N THR A 99 -5.09 -3.12 12.57
CA THR A 99 -6.17 -2.49 11.82
C THR A 99 -7.38 -3.40 11.64
N ASN A 100 -7.26 -4.72 11.85
CA ASN A 100 -8.31 -5.71 11.62
C ASN A 100 -8.84 -5.73 10.16
N LEU A 101 -8.10 -5.12 9.23
CA LEU A 101 -8.41 -5.12 7.79
C LEU A 101 -7.53 -6.11 7.01
N VAL A 102 -6.54 -6.71 7.67
CA VAL A 102 -5.65 -7.72 7.10
C VAL A 102 -6.25 -9.11 7.37
N ALA A 103 -6.33 -9.93 6.33
CA ALA A 103 -6.73 -11.33 6.37
C ALA A 103 -5.50 -12.26 6.47
N ASN A 104 -4.42 -11.95 5.75
CA ASN A 104 -3.18 -12.71 5.82
C ASN A 104 -1.95 -11.81 5.57
N CYS A 105 -0.79 -12.20 6.09
CA CYS A 105 0.48 -11.52 5.87
C CYS A 105 1.47 -12.54 5.30
N LEU A 106 1.91 -12.29 4.07
CA LEU A 106 2.81 -13.16 3.32
C LEU A 106 4.23 -12.58 3.36
N PRO A 107 5.23 -13.37 3.76
CA PRO A 107 6.63 -12.94 3.71
C PRO A 107 7.09 -12.86 2.25
N VAL A 108 7.87 -11.82 1.92
CA VAL A 108 8.55 -11.73 0.62
C VAL A 108 9.96 -12.31 0.80
N PRO A 109 10.27 -13.47 0.20
CA PRO A 109 11.59 -14.10 0.37
C PRO A 109 12.71 -13.30 -0.32
N ASP A 110 12.44 -12.78 -1.52
CA ASP A 110 13.39 -11.99 -2.30
C ASP A 110 13.13 -10.49 -2.17
N GLN A 111 13.85 -9.86 -1.25
CA GLN A 111 13.73 -8.43 -0.93
C GLN A 111 14.44 -7.51 -1.94
N ARG A 112 15.25 -8.08 -2.86
CA ARG A 112 16.09 -7.35 -3.82
C ARG A 112 15.48 -7.21 -5.21
N GLN A 113 14.40 -7.94 -5.49
CA GLN A 113 13.75 -7.94 -6.79
C GLN A 113 12.28 -7.55 -6.57
N ILE A 114 11.96 -6.29 -6.92
CA ILE A 114 10.64 -5.67 -6.79
C ILE A 114 10.20 -5.09 -8.13
#